data_AF-A0A953JMD7-F1
#
_entry.id   AF-A0A953JMD7-F1
#
_cell.length_a   1.000
_cell.length_b   1.000
_cell.length_c   1.000
_cell.angle_alpha   90.00
_cell.angle_beta   90.00
_cell.angle_gamma   90.00
#
_symmetry.space_group_name_H-M   'P 1'
#
loop_
_entity.id
_entity.type
_entity.pdbx_description
1 polymer ?
#
loop_
_entity_poly.entity_id
_entity_poly.type
_entity_poly.pdbx_seq_one_letter_code
_entity_poly.pdbx_strand_id
1 'polypeptide(L)'
;MTAAQIDLNDAGMAPARHDLAEIRRRLADTARDWLPPLFPNARRAPDGRTLRCADLSGRPPRGEGSCVIHLEGRFAGWGFDHATGESAGPIDMLAHGTGAADARLFDEAARLARMDQPAPP
;
A
#
# COMPACT_ATOMS: atom_id res chain seq x y z
N MET A 1 35.16 -34.93 -21.81
CA MET A 1 34.13 -34.41 -20.89
C MET A 1 34.38 -32.91 -20.76
N THR A 2 33.67 -32.10 -21.55
CA THR A 2 33.82 -30.64 -21.55
C THR A 2 33.04 -30.05 -20.39
N ALA A 3 33.73 -29.37 -19.47
CA ALA A 3 33.11 -28.59 -18.41
C ALA A 3 32.31 -27.44 -19.05
N ALA A 4 31.00 -27.43 -18.82
CA ALA A 4 30.17 -26.30 -19.20
C ALA A 4 30.55 -25.10 -18.32
N GLN A 5 31.30 -24.17 -18.90
CA GLN A 5 31.64 -22.90 -18.26
C GLN A 5 30.34 -22.09 -18.18
N ILE A 6 29.76 -22.00 -16.99
CA ILE A 6 28.60 -21.14 -16.75
C ILE A 6 29.10 -19.69 -16.88
N ASP A 7 28.64 -19.00 -17.92
CA ASP A 7 28.86 -17.57 -18.08
C ASP A 7 27.84 -16.81 -17.22
N LEU A 8 28.32 -16.14 -16.17
CA LEU A 8 27.49 -15.33 -15.27
C LEU A 8 27.23 -13.90 -15.80
N ASN A 9 27.78 -13.52 -16.96
CA ASN A 9 27.65 -12.16 -17.47
C ASN A 9 26.30 -11.87 -18.15
N ASP A 10 25.49 -12.90 -18.39
CA ASP A 10 24.12 -12.78 -18.96
C ASP A 10 23.04 -12.80 -17.87
N ALA A 11 23.42 -12.52 -16.62
CA ALA A 11 22.47 -12.23 -15.55
C ALA A 11 21.80 -10.89 -15.84
N GLY A 12 20.75 -10.90 -16.67
CA GLY A 12 19.87 -9.76 -16.86
C GLY A 12 19.54 -9.14 -15.50
N MET A 13 19.66 -7.81 -15.39
CA MET A 13 19.47 -7.05 -14.15
C MET A 13 18.32 -7.65 -13.35
N ALA A 14 18.65 -8.32 -12.23
CA ALA A 14 17.64 -8.93 -11.40
C ALA A 14 16.61 -7.84 -11.03
N PRO A 15 15.30 -8.13 -11.12
CA PRO A 15 14.29 -7.14 -10.75
C PRO A 15 14.60 -6.62 -9.36
N ALA A 16 14.50 -5.30 -9.18
CA ALA A 16 14.81 -4.65 -7.92
C ALA A 16 14.03 -5.36 -6.80
N ARG A 17 14.76 -6.07 -5.92
CA ARG A 17 14.15 -6.73 -4.77
C ARG A 17 13.88 -5.67 -3.74
N HIS A 18 12.66 -5.15 -3.72
CA HIS A 18 12.27 -4.20 -2.69
C HIS A 18 12.07 -4.89 -1.35
N ASP A 19 12.60 -4.29 -0.28
CA ASP A 19 12.26 -4.67 1.08
C ASP A 19 10.80 -4.28 1.35
N LEU A 20 9.92 -5.29 1.39
CA LEU A 20 8.49 -5.10 1.61
C LEU A 20 8.19 -4.57 3.02
N ALA A 21 9.03 -4.83 4.02
CA ALA A 21 8.86 -4.29 5.35
C ALA A 21 9.13 -2.79 5.35
N GLU A 22 10.20 -2.36 4.68
CA GLU A 22 10.54 -0.94 4.52
C GLU A 22 9.49 -0.19 3.68
N ILE A 23 8.98 -0.79 2.58
CA ILE A 23 7.86 -0.23 1.82
C ILE A 23 6.66 0.01 2.74
N ARG A 24 6.24 -1.02 3.48
CA ARG A 24 5.08 -0.91 4.38
C ARG A 24 5.28 0.18 5.43
N ARG A 25 6.50 0.29 5.98
CA ARG A 25 6.85 1.33 6.96
C ARG A 25 6.71 2.73 6.34
N ARG A 26 7.36 2.98 5.21
CA ARG A 26 7.31 4.30 4.53
C ARG A 26 5.90 4.67 4.05
N LEU A 27 5.13 3.68 3.58
CA LEU A 27 3.71 3.89 3.25
C LEU A 27 2.89 4.23 4.50
N ALA A 28 3.15 3.58 5.63
CA ALA A 28 2.47 3.93 6.88
C ALA A 28 2.82 5.37 7.33
N ASP A 29 4.10 5.76 7.24
CA ASP A 29 4.57 7.11 7.62
C ASP A 29 3.92 8.22 6.78
N THR A 30 3.56 7.93 5.53
CA THR A 30 2.97 8.88 4.57
C THR A 30 1.49 8.61 4.28
N ALA A 31 0.83 7.76 5.06
CA ALA A 31 -0.56 7.31 4.86
C ALA A 31 -1.55 8.46 4.67
N ARG A 32 -1.36 9.59 5.37
CA ARG A 32 -2.17 10.81 5.23
C ARG A 32 -2.14 11.44 3.85
N ASP A 33 -1.06 11.26 3.11
CA ASP A 33 -0.84 11.94 1.84
C ASP A 33 -1.37 11.11 0.67
N TRP A 34 -1.16 9.79 0.70
CA TRP A 34 -1.51 8.93 -0.43
C TRP A 34 -2.87 8.24 -0.30
N LEU A 35 -3.42 8.01 0.90
CA LEU A 35 -4.74 7.36 1.03
C LEU A 35 -5.92 8.26 0.63
N PRO A 36 -6.05 9.52 1.13
CA PRO A 36 -7.19 10.35 0.76
C PRO A 36 -7.40 10.54 -0.76
N PRO A 37 -6.37 10.76 -1.59
CA PRO A 37 -6.58 10.88 -3.04
C PRO A 37 -6.97 9.56 -3.72
N LEU A 38 -6.60 8.40 -3.16
CA LEU A 38 -7.02 7.09 -3.69
C LEU A 38 -8.46 6.73 -3.30
N PHE A 39 -8.96 7.30 -2.21
CA PHE A 39 -10.29 7.03 -1.67
C PHE A 39 -11.16 8.31 -1.65
N PRO A 40 -11.42 8.96 -2.81
CA PRO A 40 -12.04 10.28 -2.85
C PRO A 40 -13.49 10.30 -2.36
N ASN A 41 -14.18 9.15 -2.40
CA ASN A 41 -15.55 9.01 -1.92
C ASN A 41 -15.63 8.66 -0.43
N ALA A 42 -14.50 8.40 0.22
CA ALA A 42 -14.46 8.13 1.64
C ALA A 42 -14.71 9.41 2.44
N ARG A 43 -15.43 9.29 3.55
CA ARG A 43 -15.65 10.43 4.45
C ARG A 43 -14.54 10.50 5.47
N ARG A 44 -13.86 11.64 5.56
CA ARG A 44 -12.86 11.87 6.62
C ARG A 44 -13.54 12.00 7.98
N ALA A 45 -13.02 11.31 8.98
CA ALA A 45 -13.49 11.45 10.36
C ALA A 45 -13.17 12.85 10.92
N PRO A 46 -13.92 13.34 11.92
CA PRO A 46 -13.71 14.68 12.51
C PRO A 46 -12.30 14.89 13.10
N ASP A 47 -11.67 13.81 13.58
CA ASP A 47 -10.29 13.85 14.10
C ASP A 47 -9.23 13.92 13.00
N GLY A 48 -9.61 13.75 11.73
CA GLY A 48 -8.73 13.73 10.58
C GLY A 48 -7.76 12.54 10.53
N ARG A 49 -7.94 11.53 11.40
CA ARG A 49 -7.04 10.36 11.54
C ARG A 49 -7.52 9.13 10.80
N THR A 50 -8.80 9.08 10.44
CA THR A 50 -9.37 7.95 9.70
C THR A 50 -10.24 8.40 8.53
N LEU A 51 -10.40 7.53 7.54
CA LEU A 51 -11.43 7.61 6.51
C LEU A 51 -12.48 6.52 6.75
N ARG A 52 -13.74 6.84 6.47
CA ARG A 52 -14.88 5.92 6.58
C ARG A 52 -15.42 5.60 5.20
N CYS A 53 -15.55 4.31 4.91
CA CYS A 53 -16.05 3.79 3.64
C CYS A 53 -17.14 2.74 3.89
N ALA A 54 -17.89 2.39 2.84
CA ALA A 54 -18.82 1.27 2.88
C ALA A 54 -18.13 -0.10 2.78
N ASP A 55 -16.89 -0.15 2.28
CA ASP A 55 -16.03 -1.34 2.17
C ASP A 55 -14.60 -0.91 1.78
N LEU A 56 -13.68 -1.88 1.66
CA LEU A 56 -12.29 -1.65 1.27
C LEU A 56 -12.11 -1.07 -0.15
N SER A 57 -13.14 -1.11 -1.01
CA SER A 57 -13.06 -0.48 -2.34
C SER A 57 -13.20 1.03 -2.31
N GLY A 58 -13.51 1.63 -1.15
CA GLY A 58 -13.64 3.08 -1.04
C GLY A 58 -15.00 3.63 -1.38
N ARG A 59 -16.03 2.78 -1.51
CA ARG A 59 -17.40 3.26 -1.75
C ARG A 59 -17.85 4.20 -0.64
N PRO A 60 -18.68 5.21 -0.97
CA PRO A 60 -19.14 6.19 0.02
C PRO A 60 -19.88 5.47 1.16
N PRO A 61 -19.60 5.81 2.43
CA PRO A 61 -20.19 5.14 3.57
C PRO A 61 -21.71 5.35 3.61
N ARG A 62 -22.45 4.30 3.99
CA ARG A 62 -23.86 4.42 4.39
C ARG A 62 -23.91 4.56 5.92
N GLY A 63 -24.43 5.67 6.43
CA GLY A 63 -24.40 5.96 7.87
C GLY A 63 -22.97 6.22 8.37
N GLU A 64 -22.49 5.40 9.31
CA GLU A 64 -21.11 5.46 9.84
C GLU A 64 -20.06 4.80 8.93
N GLY A 65 -20.47 3.93 8.00
CA GLY A 65 -19.56 3.08 7.20
C GLY A 65 -19.04 1.86 7.97
N SER A 66 -18.93 0.71 7.30
CA SER A 66 -18.38 -0.53 7.90
C SER A 66 -16.86 -0.61 7.80
N CYS A 67 -16.27 0.13 6.85
CA CYS A 67 -14.83 0.14 6.63
C CYS A 67 -14.16 1.38 7.23
N VAL A 68 -13.07 1.15 7.95
CA VAL A 68 -12.23 2.18 8.59
C VAL A 68 -10.84 2.08 8.02
N ILE A 69 -10.38 3.17 7.41
CA ILE A 69 -9.01 3.30 6.90
C ILE A 69 -8.25 4.24 7.84
N HIS A 70 -7.13 3.76 8.39
CA HIS A 70 -6.29 4.51 9.30
C HIS A 70 -5.23 5.31 8.55
N LEU A 71 -5.23 6.62 8.77
CA LEU A 71 -4.25 7.54 8.21
C LEU A 71 -3.06 7.77 9.16
N GLU A 72 -3.21 7.43 10.44
CA GLU A 72 -2.21 7.67 11.49
C GLU A 72 -2.19 6.59 12.56
N GLY A 73 -1.12 6.61 13.36
CA GLY A 73 -0.92 5.78 14.53
C GLY A 73 -0.40 4.40 14.18
N ARG A 74 -0.52 3.46 15.13
CA ARG A 74 -0.05 2.07 15.01
C ARG A 74 -0.53 1.37 13.72
N PHE A 75 -1.70 1.75 13.22
CA PHE A 75 -2.34 1.12 12.07
C PHE A 75 -2.33 2.02 10.84
N ALA A 76 -1.50 3.06 10.78
CA ALA A 76 -1.41 3.92 9.60
C ALA A 76 -1.19 3.10 8.33
N GLY A 77 -1.98 3.39 7.29
CA GLY A 77 -1.97 2.63 6.04
C GLY A 77 -2.90 1.42 6.01
N TRP A 78 -3.53 1.04 7.12
CA TRP A 78 -4.42 -0.14 7.18
C TRP A 78 -5.89 0.20 6.97
N GLY A 79 -6.61 -0.71 6.31
CA GLY A 79 -8.07 -0.74 6.24
C GLY A 79 -8.64 -1.94 7.00
N PHE A 80 -9.75 -1.73 7.69
CA PHE A 80 -10.53 -2.79 8.35
C PHE A 80 -11.98 -2.69 7.92
N ASP A 81 -12.55 -3.77 7.41
CA ASP A 81 -13.98 -3.88 7.14
C ASP A 81 -14.65 -4.71 8.24
N HIS A 82 -15.43 -4.04 9.09
CA HIS A 82 -16.12 -4.69 10.19
C HIS A 82 -17.32 -5.54 9.77
N ALA A 83 -17.83 -5.38 8.53
CA ALA A 83 -18.93 -6.19 8.04
C ALA A 83 -18.44 -7.57 7.57
N THR A 84 -17.27 -7.64 6.94
CA THR A 84 -16.69 -8.91 6.43
C THR A 84 -15.64 -9.49 7.38
N GLY A 85 -15.08 -8.68 8.29
CA GLY A 85 -13.95 -9.07 9.13
C GLY A 85 -12.61 -9.00 8.40
N GLU A 86 -12.58 -8.43 7.19
CA GLU A 86 -11.36 -8.32 6.38
C GLU A 86 -10.47 -7.17 6.87
N SER A 87 -9.17 -7.37 6.69
CA SER A 87 -8.15 -6.36 6.95
C SER A 87 -7.19 -6.29 5.78
N ALA A 88 -6.85 -5.08 5.36
CA ALA A 88 -5.95 -4.80 4.25
C ALA A 88 -4.78 -3.96 4.77
N GLY A 89 -3.56 -4.43 4.53
CA GLY A 89 -2.35 -3.68 4.87
C GLY A 89 -2.07 -2.54 3.88
N PRO A 90 -1.00 -1.75 4.08
CA PRO A 90 -0.69 -0.60 3.22
C PRO A 90 -0.57 -0.91 1.72
N ILE A 91 0.02 -2.06 1.38
CA ILE A 91 0.16 -2.50 -0.01
C ILE A 91 -1.21 -2.97 -0.56
N ASP A 92 -2.01 -3.67 0.24
CA ASP A 92 -3.34 -4.13 -0.17
C ASP A 92 -4.29 -2.94 -0.38
N MET A 93 -4.22 -1.93 0.49
CA MET A 93 -4.95 -0.67 0.35
C MET A 93 -4.56 0.09 -0.92
N LEU A 94 -3.28 0.06 -1.29
CA LEU A 94 -2.84 0.59 -2.58
C LEU A 94 -3.45 -0.19 -3.75
N ALA A 95 -3.50 -1.52 -3.66
CA ALA A 95 -4.18 -2.36 -4.64
C ALA A 95 -5.67 -2.00 -4.76
N HIS A 96 -6.38 -1.85 -3.64
CA HIS A 96 -7.78 -1.44 -3.63
C HIS A 96 -8.02 -0.05 -4.24
N GLY A 97 -7.14 0.91 -3.94
CA GLY A 97 -7.27 2.29 -4.42
C GLY A 97 -6.85 2.51 -5.88
N THR A 98 -5.92 1.70 -6.40
CA THR A 98 -5.37 1.86 -7.76
C THR A 98 -5.85 0.81 -8.76
N GLY A 99 -6.36 -0.33 -8.27
CA GLY A 99 -6.62 -1.52 -9.08
C GLY A 99 -5.35 -2.21 -9.60
N ALA A 100 -4.15 -1.85 -9.09
CA ALA A 100 -2.90 -2.48 -9.48
C ALA A 100 -2.78 -3.90 -8.88
N ALA A 101 -2.13 -4.78 -9.62
CA ALA A 101 -1.88 -6.17 -9.24
C ALA A 101 -0.47 -6.61 -9.65
N ASP A 102 -0.02 -7.74 -9.10
CA ASP A 102 1.25 -8.40 -9.41
C ASP A 102 2.46 -7.44 -9.34
N ALA A 103 3.42 -7.57 -10.27
CA ALA A 103 4.63 -6.76 -10.28
C ALA A 103 4.34 -5.25 -10.26
N ARG A 104 3.30 -4.80 -10.98
CA ARG A 104 2.93 -3.39 -11.06
C ARG A 104 2.52 -2.83 -9.69
N LEU A 105 1.90 -3.65 -8.83
CA LEU A 105 1.54 -3.23 -7.47
C LEU A 105 2.78 -2.92 -6.65
N PHE A 106 3.80 -3.77 -6.72
CA PHE A 106 5.02 -3.60 -5.94
C PHE A 106 5.86 -2.43 -6.46
N ASP A 107 5.91 -2.22 -7.77
CA ASP A 107 6.58 -1.06 -8.37
C ASP A 107 5.90 0.25 -7.94
N GLU A 108 4.56 0.29 -7.96
CA GLU A 108 3.80 1.46 -7.51
C GLU A 108 3.95 1.70 -6.01
N ALA A 109 3.95 0.62 -5.21
CA ALA A 109 4.19 0.71 -3.77
C ALA A 109 5.59 1.25 -3.47
N ALA A 110 6.62 0.80 -4.19
CA ALA A 110 7.98 1.29 -4.06
C ALA A 110 8.10 2.76 -4.46
N ARG A 111 7.43 3.17 -5.55
CA ARG A 111 7.37 4.56 -6.02
C ARG A 111 6.73 5.47 -4.98
N LEU A 112 5.58 5.09 -4.44
CA LEU A 112 4.89 5.86 -3.40
C LEU A 112 5.66 5.90 -2.08
N ALA A 113 6.31 4.79 -1.72
CA ALA A 113 7.23 4.73 -0.60
C ALA A 113 8.55 5.47 -0.84
N ARG A 114 8.78 6.05 -2.03
CA ARG A 114 10.01 6.74 -2.41
C ARG A 114 11.25 5.88 -2.16
N MET A 115 11.19 4.60 -2.54
CA MET A 115 12.28 3.64 -2.33
C MET A 115 13.53 3.97 -3.15
N ASP A 116 13.39 4.82 -4.17
CA ASP A 116 14.48 5.42 -4.94
C ASP A 116 15.24 6.51 -4.17
N GLN A 117 14.69 6.98 -3.05
CA GLN A 117 15.28 8.00 -2.18
C GLN A 117 15.85 7.37 -0.90
N PRO A 118 16.94 7.94 -0.34
CA PRO A 118 17.43 7.52 0.96
C PRO A 118 16.31 7.60 1.99
N ALA A 119 16.32 6.66 2.95
CA ALA A 119 15.33 6.66 4.02
C ALA A 119 15.31 8.04 4.70
N PRO A 120 14.13 8.62 4.96
CA PRO A 120 14.06 9.84 5.76
C PRO A 120 14.72 9.57 7.13
N PRO A 121 15.46 10.56 7.68
CA PRO A 121 16.21 10.44 8.93
C PRO A 121 15.32 10.25 10.15
#